data_AF-A0A7S3F4G0-F1
#
_entry.id   AF-A0A7S3F4G0-F1
#
_cell.length_a   1.000
_cell.length_b   1.000
_cell.length_c   1.000
_cell.angle_alpha   90.00
_cell.angle_beta   90.00
_cell.angle_gamma   90.00
#
_symmetry.space_group_name_H-M   'P 1'
#
loop_
_entity.id
_entity.type
_entity.pdbx_description
1 polymer ?
#
loop_
_entity_poly.entity_id
_entity_poly.type
_entity_poly.pdbx_seq_one_letter_code
_entity_poly.pdbx_strand_id
1 'polypeptide(L)'
;RAGGAPKPGAAPRAGGAAPWAGGAPRPATPPRAETNNAAKLWKRVRLWARSIVWRDPRRQINDYFATGDERGPLGFLQSNGWRKKDNVSSHFFAVFRPTSLTALQLMISGTAKGKGLNIKGKSAKTGKLSGLVPFLQITDNKHKTRVGTPAHAGRIDVYFQTRANREQVLLKIGPVLGDMERKAAVAKAQLALFHATKLHLEDDELIAYCEDEKLAMAHPEIELLDQFDGVYGLRLPERLFYEAFVMQQDIEPKNGWELGRTSEPAYMDLNLHTTRDGKEPKAVVWQFDTANPMNPRAFLLAYAEDNVKPVASDIDAFLLGCKGMAIEPLPADQVGLAQWSVDSIEQVLSSQTSEGWVSRWLDVLKQAHDQGFEPPVAKIGYGDPTSTSIISQAVQRFGVTGAIRHGAESFNFYFPQEMDEEYLVVWEDFETLPWRYFTQHQLQKFLLGRVADGYSFPLNPKWVLCDKGWWEVFDALQASEASAANFDSWLPPESGLRKRIAEIHARFPGGFTVESGGEGHMLDPELAELKLQRHIIWQRTKVKLRAMLRMQRMVGEDRKVAGGIGDTGPTLARGKPPQTHPAAPSIARPTGKAGAHLGGQGAG
;
A
#
# COMPACT_ATOMS: atom_id res chain seq x y z
N ARG A 1 60.86 22.38 -20.63
CA ARG A 1 62.34 22.26 -20.55
C ARG A 1 62.68 20.80 -20.87
N ALA A 2 63.59 20.36 -21.76
CA ALA A 2 64.27 20.84 -23.00
C ALA A 2 65.21 19.69 -23.52
N GLY A 3 65.76 19.58 -24.74
CA GLY A 3 65.58 20.23 -26.06
C GLY A 3 64.83 19.29 -27.05
N GLY A 4 65.20 19.04 -28.32
CA GLY A 4 66.22 19.62 -29.24
C GLY A 4 67.57 18.88 -29.26
N ALA A 5 68.21 18.47 -30.37
CA ALA A 5 67.99 18.53 -31.85
C ALA A 5 68.88 17.42 -32.53
N PRO A 6 69.35 17.41 -33.82
CA PRO A 6 69.00 18.13 -35.07
C PRO A 6 68.85 17.22 -36.35
N LYS A 7 68.75 17.82 -37.56
CA LYS A 7 68.79 17.17 -38.91
C LYS A 7 70.24 17.08 -39.46
N PRO A 8 70.55 16.30 -40.53
CA PRO A 8 70.44 16.77 -41.95
C PRO A 8 69.96 15.63 -42.91
N GLY A 9 69.84 15.77 -44.25
CA GLY A 9 70.15 16.85 -45.19
C GLY A 9 69.47 16.63 -46.56
N ALA A 10 69.75 17.48 -47.55
CA ALA A 10 69.08 17.50 -48.87
C ALA A 10 70.05 17.38 -50.05
N ALA A 11 69.55 16.99 -51.23
CA ALA A 11 70.24 17.12 -52.51
C ALA A 11 69.22 17.49 -53.63
N PRO A 12 69.62 18.23 -54.69
CA PRO A 12 68.67 18.88 -55.60
C PRO A 12 68.58 18.21 -56.99
N ARG A 13 67.55 18.57 -57.77
CA ARG A 13 67.61 18.62 -59.24
C ARG A 13 66.64 19.65 -59.81
N ALA A 14 66.99 20.19 -60.96
CA ALA A 14 66.36 21.38 -61.57
C ALA A 14 65.78 21.08 -62.96
N GLY A 15 64.98 22.01 -63.48
CA GLY A 15 64.71 22.18 -64.92
C GLY A 15 63.36 21.67 -65.41
N GLY A 16 62.69 22.50 -66.23
CA GLY A 16 61.44 22.17 -66.94
C GLY A 16 60.47 23.35 -66.95
N ALA A 17 60.11 23.86 -68.14
CA ALA A 17 59.37 25.12 -68.29
C ALA A 17 58.02 24.95 -69.00
N ALA A 18 57.12 25.92 -68.76
CA ALA A 18 55.99 26.33 -69.60
C ALA A 18 54.78 25.35 -69.74
N PRO A 19 53.61 25.83 -70.24
CA PRO A 19 52.98 27.15 -70.05
C PRO A 19 51.52 27.04 -69.52
N TRP A 20 50.84 28.20 -69.44
CA TRP A 20 49.47 28.37 -68.93
C TRP A 20 48.38 27.61 -69.70
N ALA A 21 47.39 27.11 -68.95
CA ALA A 21 46.02 26.91 -69.43
C ALA A 21 44.98 27.00 -68.29
N GLY A 22 43.87 27.73 -68.51
CA GLY A 22 42.57 27.49 -67.86
C GLY A 22 42.43 27.72 -66.35
N GLY A 23 42.39 28.99 -65.91
CA GLY A 23 41.98 29.33 -64.55
C GLY A 23 40.46 29.22 -64.33
N ALA A 24 39.96 28.05 -63.95
CA ALA A 24 38.61 27.89 -63.41
C ALA A 24 38.55 28.34 -61.93
N PRO A 25 37.51 29.06 -61.48
CA PRO A 25 37.40 29.45 -60.08
C PRO A 25 37.23 28.21 -59.19
N ARG A 26 38.08 28.08 -58.17
CA ARG A 26 37.91 27.03 -57.14
C ARG A 26 36.55 27.23 -56.47
N PRO A 27 35.70 26.19 -56.35
CA PRO A 27 34.49 26.29 -55.55
C PRO A 27 34.87 26.63 -54.10
N ALA A 28 34.20 27.62 -53.52
CA ALA A 28 34.45 28.04 -52.15
C ALA A 28 34.20 26.86 -51.20
N THR A 29 35.23 26.44 -50.45
CA THR A 29 35.06 25.41 -49.42
C THR A 29 34.00 25.87 -48.43
N PRO A 30 32.90 25.11 -48.22
CA PRO A 30 31.86 25.53 -47.30
C PRO A 30 32.41 25.64 -45.86
N PRO A 31 31.90 26.58 -45.04
CA PRO A 31 32.46 26.87 -43.73
C PRO A 31 32.37 25.66 -42.80
N ARG A 32 33.53 25.04 -42.52
CA ARG A 32 33.70 23.82 -41.71
C ARG A 32 33.32 23.98 -40.22
N ALA A 33 32.75 25.12 -39.83
CA ALA A 33 32.39 25.48 -38.47
C ALA A 33 30.97 25.02 -38.08
N GLU A 34 30.00 25.05 -39.00
CA GLU A 34 28.58 24.82 -38.68
C GLU A 34 28.27 23.34 -38.41
N THR A 35 28.87 22.42 -39.16
CA THR A 35 28.68 20.96 -39.01
C THR A 35 29.08 20.44 -37.63
N ASN A 36 30.07 21.07 -36.99
CA ASN A 36 30.52 20.73 -35.64
C ASN A 36 29.48 21.07 -34.56
N ASN A 37 28.65 22.09 -34.76
CA ASN A 37 27.62 22.47 -33.78
C ASN A 37 26.42 21.51 -33.85
N ALA A 38 25.98 21.14 -35.05
CA ALA A 38 24.93 20.13 -35.22
C ALA A 38 25.32 18.77 -34.61
N ALA A 39 26.54 18.28 -34.88
CA ALA A 39 27.01 17.01 -34.32
C ALA A 39 27.12 17.03 -32.77
N LYS A 40 27.58 18.15 -32.19
CA LYS A 40 27.60 18.34 -30.73
C LYS A 40 26.18 18.39 -30.14
N LEU A 41 25.24 19.07 -30.79
CA LEU A 41 23.84 19.12 -30.37
C LEU A 41 23.21 17.73 -30.39
N TRP A 42 23.34 16.98 -31.50
CA TRP A 42 22.85 15.59 -31.58
C TRP A 42 23.47 14.66 -30.54
N LYS A 43 24.77 14.82 -30.22
CA LYS A 43 25.41 14.07 -29.12
C LYS A 43 24.78 14.42 -27.76
N ARG A 44 24.52 15.71 -27.48
CA ARG A 44 23.85 16.16 -26.25
C ARG A 44 22.41 15.65 -26.16
N VAL A 45 21.64 15.74 -27.24
CA VAL A 45 20.26 15.22 -27.32
C VAL A 45 20.23 13.71 -27.10
N ARG A 46 21.14 12.94 -27.73
CA ARG A 46 21.25 11.48 -27.51
C ARG A 46 21.64 11.12 -26.07
N LEU A 47 22.56 11.86 -25.45
CA LEU A 47 22.94 11.63 -24.05
C LEU A 47 21.79 11.98 -23.08
N TRP A 48 21.07 13.07 -23.33
CA TRP A 48 19.89 13.47 -22.57
C TRP A 48 18.74 12.46 -22.70
N ALA A 49 18.38 12.07 -23.93
CA ALA A 49 17.36 11.05 -24.18
C ALA A 49 17.72 9.70 -23.53
N ARG A 50 18.99 9.28 -23.61
CA ARG A 50 19.49 8.11 -22.84
C ARG A 50 19.31 8.29 -21.35
N SER A 51 19.63 9.47 -20.78
CA SER A 51 19.49 9.71 -19.34
C SER A 51 18.04 9.62 -18.83
N ILE A 52 17.06 9.91 -19.68
CA ILE A 52 15.63 9.70 -19.38
C ILE A 52 15.31 8.20 -19.37
N VAL A 53 15.74 7.47 -20.41
CA VAL A 53 15.51 6.01 -20.48
C VAL A 53 16.17 5.27 -19.30
N TRP A 54 17.37 5.69 -18.87
CA TRP A 54 18.03 5.13 -17.67
C TRP A 54 17.33 5.48 -16.34
N ARG A 55 16.43 6.47 -16.34
CA ARG A 55 15.60 6.86 -15.19
C ARG A 55 14.20 6.27 -15.24
N ASP A 56 13.78 5.68 -16.36
CA ASP A 56 12.49 5.00 -16.48
C ASP A 56 12.47 3.78 -15.55
N PRO A 57 11.56 3.72 -14.56
CA PRO A 57 11.46 2.58 -13.67
C PRO A 57 11.35 1.25 -14.41
N ARG A 58 10.64 1.20 -15.55
CA ARG A 58 10.43 -0.03 -16.32
C ARG A 58 11.74 -0.54 -16.92
N ARG A 59 12.62 0.39 -17.33
CA ARG A 59 13.97 0.08 -17.78
C ARG A 59 14.83 -0.44 -16.63
N GLN A 60 14.77 0.22 -15.47
CA GLN A 60 15.54 -0.18 -14.30
C GLN A 60 15.08 -1.54 -13.73
N ILE A 61 13.78 -1.85 -13.83
CA ILE A 61 13.20 -3.16 -13.53
C ILE A 61 13.74 -4.22 -14.49
N ASN A 62 13.77 -3.96 -15.81
CA ASN A 62 14.44 -4.87 -16.75
C ASN A 62 15.91 -5.08 -16.40
N ASP A 63 16.67 -4.01 -16.16
CA ASP A 63 18.09 -4.11 -15.81
C ASP A 63 18.32 -4.82 -14.46
N TYR A 64 17.30 -4.86 -13.58
CA TYR A 64 17.31 -5.64 -12.35
C TYR A 64 17.03 -7.13 -12.59
N PHE A 65 16.02 -7.44 -13.41
CA PHE A 65 15.58 -8.81 -13.73
C PHE A 65 16.33 -9.45 -14.92
N ALA A 66 17.34 -8.78 -15.49
CA ALA A 66 18.18 -9.31 -16.57
C ALA A 66 18.89 -10.64 -16.21
N THR A 67 19.28 -11.41 -17.23
CA THR A 67 19.81 -12.79 -17.10
C THR A 67 20.80 -12.98 -15.94
N GLY A 68 20.36 -13.67 -14.88
CA GLY A 68 21.15 -13.97 -13.68
C GLY A 68 21.86 -15.33 -13.74
N ASP A 69 22.05 -15.94 -12.58
CA ASP A 69 22.44 -17.35 -12.40
C ASP A 69 21.51 -18.05 -11.39
N GLU A 70 21.82 -19.28 -10.96
CA GLU A 70 20.93 -20.10 -10.13
C GLU A 70 20.60 -19.51 -8.74
N ARG A 71 21.21 -18.37 -8.37
CA ARG A 71 20.95 -17.65 -7.12
C ARG A 71 20.00 -16.45 -7.27
N GLY A 72 19.58 -16.11 -8.48
CA GLY A 72 18.69 -14.96 -8.74
C GLY A 72 19.10 -14.10 -9.94
N PRO A 73 18.28 -13.08 -10.27
CA PRO A 73 18.50 -12.19 -11.41
C PRO A 73 19.73 -11.31 -11.21
N LEU A 74 20.30 -10.77 -12.31
CA LEU A 74 21.56 -10.02 -12.28
C LEU A 74 21.55 -8.86 -11.27
N GLY A 75 20.44 -8.13 -11.15
CA GLY A 75 20.30 -7.04 -10.20
C GLY A 75 20.29 -7.48 -8.74
N PHE A 76 19.76 -8.67 -8.44
CA PHE A 76 19.81 -9.29 -7.12
C PHE A 76 21.24 -9.72 -6.77
N LEU A 77 21.94 -10.36 -7.70
CA LEU A 77 23.36 -10.72 -7.52
C LEU A 77 24.21 -9.47 -7.21
N GLN A 78 24.01 -8.39 -7.98
CA GLN A 78 24.67 -7.11 -7.77
C GLN A 78 24.38 -6.49 -6.39
N SER A 79 23.10 -6.49 -5.94
CA SER A 79 22.73 -5.96 -4.62
C SER A 79 23.40 -6.72 -3.46
N ASN A 80 23.68 -8.01 -3.64
CA ASN A 80 24.41 -8.84 -2.68
C ASN A 80 25.95 -8.83 -2.88
N GLY A 81 26.47 -8.01 -3.79
CA GLY A 81 27.91 -7.91 -4.10
C GLY A 81 28.49 -9.11 -4.87
N TRP A 82 27.63 -9.98 -5.42
CA TRP A 82 28.03 -11.19 -6.12
C TRP A 82 28.26 -10.93 -7.62
N ARG A 83 29.22 -11.65 -8.19
CA ARG A 83 29.35 -11.78 -9.65
C ARG A 83 28.52 -12.95 -10.14
N LYS A 84 27.94 -12.79 -11.33
CA LYS A 84 27.30 -13.88 -12.07
C LYS A 84 28.31 -14.99 -12.39
N LYS A 85 27.88 -16.25 -12.34
CA LYS A 85 28.65 -17.42 -12.81
C LYS A 85 28.51 -17.57 -14.33
N ASP A 86 29.61 -17.85 -15.02
CA ASP A 86 29.62 -17.91 -16.50
C ASP A 86 28.89 -19.13 -17.08
N ASN A 87 28.87 -20.25 -16.34
CA ASN A 87 28.35 -21.54 -16.82
C ASN A 87 26.87 -21.80 -16.47
N VAL A 88 26.20 -20.88 -15.77
CA VAL A 88 24.80 -21.05 -15.34
C VAL A 88 24.03 -19.76 -15.58
N SER A 89 22.87 -19.87 -16.22
CA SER A 89 22.00 -18.75 -16.58
C SER A 89 20.58 -18.97 -16.10
N SER A 90 20.09 -18.06 -15.29
CA SER A 90 18.65 -17.92 -15.02
C SER A 90 18.09 -16.75 -15.81
N HIS A 91 16.86 -16.89 -16.31
CA HIS A 91 16.16 -15.85 -17.07
C HIS A 91 14.84 -15.53 -16.38
N PHE A 92 14.40 -14.28 -16.47
CA PHE A 92 13.21 -13.80 -15.80
C PHE A 92 12.33 -12.97 -16.73
N PHE A 93 11.03 -12.99 -16.43
CA PHE A 93 10.11 -11.92 -16.81
C PHE A 93 9.34 -11.49 -15.57
N ALA A 94 8.98 -10.22 -15.49
CA ALA A 94 8.19 -9.68 -14.38
C ALA A 94 6.91 -9.04 -14.93
N VAL A 95 5.79 -9.31 -14.28
CA VAL A 95 4.47 -8.78 -14.64
C VAL A 95 4.00 -7.87 -13.52
N PHE A 96 3.47 -6.71 -13.88
CA PHE A 96 2.98 -5.69 -12.96
C PHE A 96 1.58 -5.21 -13.35
N ARG A 97 0.85 -4.69 -12.36
CA ARG A 97 -0.39 -3.92 -12.60
C ARG A 97 -0.08 -2.62 -13.37
N PRO A 98 -1.05 -1.99 -14.04
CA PRO A 98 -0.78 -0.87 -14.94
C PRO A 98 -0.60 0.45 -14.18
N THR A 99 0.64 0.95 -14.11
CA THR A 99 0.93 2.30 -13.56
C THR A 99 0.73 3.38 -14.62
N SER A 100 0.03 4.47 -14.25
CA SER A 100 -0.22 5.60 -15.16
C SER A 100 1.07 6.28 -15.66
N LEU A 101 1.06 6.76 -16.91
CA LEU A 101 2.21 7.45 -17.50
C LEU A 101 2.63 8.69 -16.70
N THR A 102 1.69 9.41 -16.09
CA THR A 102 1.98 10.58 -15.26
C THR A 102 2.70 10.18 -13.97
N ALA A 103 2.28 9.10 -13.29
CA ALA A 103 3.00 8.58 -12.12
C ALA A 103 4.43 8.12 -12.49
N LEU A 104 4.61 7.45 -13.64
CA LEU A 104 5.93 7.12 -14.17
C LEU A 104 6.79 8.37 -14.42
N GLN A 105 6.24 9.42 -15.03
CA GLN A 105 6.95 10.70 -15.25
C GLN A 105 7.36 11.38 -13.94
N LEU A 106 6.50 11.35 -12.92
CA LEU A 106 6.78 11.91 -11.59
C LEU A 106 7.91 11.15 -10.86
N MET A 107 8.00 9.83 -11.04
CA MET A 107 9.14 9.03 -10.56
C MET A 107 10.42 9.29 -11.37
N ILE A 108 10.35 9.38 -12.71
CA ILE A 108 11.49 9.66 -13.61
C ILE A 108 12.14 11.02 -13.32
N SER A 109 11.31 12.03 -13.06
CA SER A 109 11.75 13.38 -12.66
C SER A 109 12.25 13.45 -11.22
N GLY A 110 11.87 12.48 -10.38
CA GLY A 110 12.13 12.49 -8.95
C GLY A 110 11.26 13.49 -8.18
N THR A 111 10.20 14.02 -8.80
CA THR A 111 9.21 14.93 -8.18
C THR A 111 8.36 14.22 -7.14
N ALA A 112 8.07 12.94 -7.35
CA ALA A 112 7.36 12.09 -6.40
C ALA A 112 8.11 10.76 -6.19
N LYS A 113 7.72 10.03 -5.15
CA LYS A 113 8.08 8.63 -4.93
C LYS A 113 6.84 7.74 -5.07
N GLY A 114 6.97 6.51 -5.53
CA GLY A 114 5.87 5.54 -5.44
C GLY A 114 5.43 5.34 -3.98
N LYS A 115 4.11 5.31 -3.75
CA LYS A 115 3.47 4.96 -2.48
C LYS A 115 3.87 3.54 -2.07
N GLY A 116 3.72 3.20 -0.79
CA GLY A 116 3.85 1.83 -0.29
C GLY A 116 2.62 1.43 0.51
N LEU A 117 2.65 0.21 1.08
CA LEU A 117 1.49 -0.41 1.72
C LEU A 117 0.83 0.38 2.87
N ASN A 118 1.51 1.36 3.48
CA ASN A 118 0.93 2.23 4.51
C ASN A 118 0.07 3.37 3.94
N ILE A 119 0.12 3.66 2.63
CA ILE A 119 -0.71 4.68 1.97
C ILE A 119 -1.79 3.98 1.13
N LYS A 120 -3.03 4.06 1.61
CA LYS A 120 -4.22 3.47 0.96
C LYS A 120 -5.02 4.48 0.12
N GLY A 121 -4.63 5.75 0.14
CA GLY A 121 -5.24 6.82 -0.65
C GLY A 121 -5.10 6.60 -2.16
N LYS A 122 -6.11 7.04 -2.92
CA LYS A 122 -6.16 6.85 -4.38
C LYS A 122 -5.55 8.04 -5.13
N SER A 123 -4.69 7.75 -6.12
CA SER A 123 -4.05 8.79 -6.96
C SER A 123 -5.04 9.51 -7.86
N ALA A 124 -4.94 10.83 -8.01
CA ALA A 124 -5.78 11.60 -8.92
C ALA A 124 -5.55 11.18 -10.38
N LYS A 125 -6.64 11.14 -11.18
CA LYS A 125 -6.60 10.76 -12.60
C LYS A 125 -6.40 11.96 -13.54
N THR A 126 -6.70 13.18 -13.08
CA THR A 126 -6.73 14.41 -13.88
C THR A 126 -6.21 15.62 -13.09
N GLY A 127 -6.19 16.79 -13.75
CA GLY A 127 -5.87 18.07 -13.11
C GLY A 127 -4.40 18.21 -12.72
N LYS A 128 -4.13 19.25 -11.92
CA LYS A 128 -2.77 19.61 -11.42
C LYS A 128 -2.11 18.52 -10.58
N LEU A 129 -2.90 17.61 -10.01
CA LEU A 129 -2.44 16.54 -9.12
C LEU A 129 -2.40 15.17 -9.80
N SER A 130 -2.63 15.08 -11.12
CA SER A 130 -2.66 13.80 -11.84
C SER A 130 -1.42 12.93 -11.55
N GLY A 131 -1.64 11.66 -11.23
CA GLY A 131 -0.61 10.70 -10.84
C GLY A 131 -0.13 10.76 -9.39
N LEU A 132 -0.40 11.86 -8.65
CA LEU A 132 -0.11 12.01 -7.22
C LEU A 132 -1.30 11.56 -6.37
N VAL A 133 -1.08 11.28 -5.08
CA VAL A 133 -2.15 10.95 -4.11
C VAL A 133 -2.59 12.19 -3.32
N PRO A 134 -3.79 12.75 -3.57
CA PRO A 134 -4.34 13.81 -2.74
C PRO A 134 -4.59 13.33 -1.33
N PHE A 135 -4.28 14.18 -0.34
CA PHE A 135 -4.73 13.97 1.03
C PHE A 135 -6.25 14.11 1.11
N LEU A 136 -6.80 15.13 0.45
CA LEU A 136 -8.24 15.36 0.38
C LEU A 136 -8.89 14.44 -0.66
N GLN A 137 -9.62 13.43 -0.20
CA GLN A 137 -10.35 12.47 -1.07
C GLN A 137 -11.86 12.75 -1.15
N ILE A 138 -12.29 13.89 -0.57
CA ILE A 138 -13.65 14.41 -0.70
C ILE A 138 -13.68 15.69 -1.54
N THR A 139 -14.66 15.76 -2.44
CA THR A 139 -14.85 16.86 -3.41
C THR A 139 -16.27 17.44 -3.39
N ASP A 140 -17.14 16.96 -2.48
CA ASP A 140 -18.45 17.53 -2.16
C ASP A 140 -18.44 18.04 -0.71
N ASN A 141 -18.83 19.30 -0.47
CA ASN A 141 -18.93 19.86 0.88
C ASN A 141 -19.86 19.04 1.80
N LYS A 142 -20.91 18.37 1.27
CA LYS A 142 -21.82 17.48 2.02
C LYS A 142 -21.12 16.22 2.54
N HIS A 143 -19.96 15.86 2.00
CA HIS A 143 -19.22 14.68 2.41
C HIS A 143 -18.32 14.90 3.63
N LYS A 144 -18.10 16.15 4.06
CA LYS A 144 -17.36 16.48 5.29
C LYS A 144 -17.91 15.78 6.53
N THR A 145 -19.23 15.79 6.69
CA THR A 145 -19.93 15.14 7.84
C THR A 145 -19.99 13.61 7.75
N ARG A 146 -19.54 13.02 6.63
CA ARG A 146 -19.47 11.57 6.40
C ARG A 146 -18.08 10.98 6.67
N VAL A 147 -17.06 11.82 6.88
CA VAL A 147 -15.72 11.42 7.34
C VAL A 147 -15.79 11.16 8.84
N GLY A 148 -15.03 10.18 9.35
CA GLY A 148 -14.96 9.91 10.78
C GLY A 148 -14.36 11.08 11.56
N THR A 149 -14.84 11.30 12.79
CA THR A 149 -14.32 12.37 13.65
C THR A 149 -12.81 12.22 13.85
N PRO A 150 -12.00 13.26 13.58
CA PRO A 150 -10.56 13.23 13.81
C PRO A 150 -10.19 12.87 15.25
N ALA A 151 -9.06 12.19 15.42
CA ALA A 151 -8.68 11.60 16.69
C ALA A 151 -8.35 12.67 17.75
N HIS A 152 -8.88 12.52 18.98
CA HIS A 152 -8.69 13.48 20.08
C HIS A 152 -7.22 13.71 20.45
N ALA A 153 -6.38 12.67 20.33
CA ALA A 153 -4.93 12.74 20.51
C ALA A 153 -4.16 12.63 19.18
N GLY A 154 -4.85 12.75 18.04
CA GLY A 154 -4.21 12.72 16.72
C GLY A 154 -3.31 13.93 16.52
N ARG A 155 -2.12 13.70 15.98
CA ARG A 155 -1.16 14.72 15.56
C ARG A 155 -0.88 14.50 14.08
N ILE A 156 -0.81 15.57 13.29
CA ILE A 156 -0.52 15.50 11.86
C ILE A 156 0.65 16.42 11.52
N ASP A 157 1.61 15.88 10.75
CA ASP A 157 2.79 16.60 10.27
C ASP A 157 2.49 17.13 8.86
N VAL A 158 2.54 18.45 8.67
CA VAL A 158 2.23 19.14 7.41
C VAL A 158 3.40 19.99 6.97
N TYR A 159 3.86 19.82 5.74
CA TYR A 159 5.05 20.49 5.19
C TYR A 159 4.72 21.44 4.05
N PHE A 160 5.49 22.54 4.00
CA PHE A 160 5.35 23.64 3.05
C PHE A 160 6.67 23.89 2.32
N GLN A 161 6.57 24.27 1.05
CA GLN A 161 7.70 24.57 0.17
C GLN A 161 8.47 25.85 0.55
N THR A 162 7.88 26.74 1.35
CA THR A 162 8.52 27.98 1.77
C THR A 162 8.19 28.30 3.23
N ARG A 163 9.14 28.96 3.90
CA ARG A 163 8.98 29.43 5.29
C ARG A 163 7.82 30.42 5.42
N ALA A 164 7.68 31.32 4.45
CA ALA A 164 6.62 32.31 4.41
C ALA A 164 5.22 31.67 4.34
N ASN A 165 5.07 30.58 3.57
CA ASN A 165 3.79 29.88 3.47
C ASN A 165 3.40 29.22 4.80
N ARG A 166 4.36 28.59 5.48
CA ARG A 166 4.17 28.04 6.84
C ARG A 166 3.80 29.14 7.85
N GLU A 167 4.50 30.27 7.81
CA GLU A 167 4.22 31.40 8.72
C GLU A 167 2.86 32.06 8.44
N GLN A 168 2.44 32.15 7.17
CA GLN A 168 1.09 32.59 6.82
C GLN A 168 0.00 31.62 7.34
N VAL A 169 0.27 30.32 7.34
CA VAL A 169 -0.62 29.31 7.92
C VAL A 169 -0.72 29.48 9.43
N LEU A 170 0.40 29.60 10.15
CA LEU A 170 0.43 29.81 11.60
C LEU A 170 -0.45 31.01 12.03
N LEU A 171 -0.32 32.14 11.33
CA LEU A 171 -1.13 33.34 11.57
C LEU A 171 -2.64 33.11 11.40
N LYS A 172 -3.04 32.17 10.53
CA LYS A 172 -4.45 31.85 10.25
C LYS A 172 -5.03 30.77 11.17
N ILE A 173 -4.25 29.76 11.55
CA ILE A 173 -4.74 28.65 12.38
C ILE A 173 -4.74 28.97 13.88
N GLY A 174 -3.91 29.91 14.36
CA GLY A 174 -3.89 30.34 15.76
C GLY A 174 -5.25 30.82 16.29
N PRO A 175 -5.97 31.73 15.58
CA PRO A 175 -7.33 32.12 15.95
C PRO A 175 -8.35 30.97 15.95
N VAL A 176 -8.21 30.00 15.04
CA VAL A 176 -9.09 28.82 14.98
C VAL A 176 -8.87 27.92 16.19
N LEU A 177 -7.61 27.65 16.56
CA LEU A 177 -7.25 26.90 17.77
C LEU A 177 -7.89 27.52 19.02
N GLY A 178 -7.74 28.83 19.21
CA GLY A 178 -8.31 29.53 20.38
C GLY A 178 -9.85 29.58 20.41
N ASP A 179 -10.54 29.45 19.27
CA ASP A 179 -11.99 29.27 19.22
C ASP A 179 -12.39 27.83 19.59
N MET A 180 -11.71 26.84 19.02
CA MET A 180 -11.94 25.42 19.32
C MET A 180 -11.73 25.10 20.80
N GLU A 181 -10.63 25.57 21.42
CA GLU A 181 -10.35 25.36 22.84
C GLU A 181 -11.43 25.99 23.73
N ARG A 182 -11.87 27.21 23.40
CA ARG A 182 -12.95 27.90 24.14
C ARG A 182 -14.27 27.14 24.04
N LYS A 183 -14.70 26.77 22.83
CA LYS A 183 -15.94 26.01 22.59
C LYS A 183 -15.94 24.68 23.34
N ALA A 184 -14.87 23.90 23.18
CA ALA A 184 -14.70 22.62 23.87
C ALA A 184 -14.72 22.77 25.40
N ALA A 185 -14.09 23.82 25.96
CA ALA A 185 -14.11 24.08 27.40
C ALA A 185 -15.50 24.45 27.92
N VAL A 186 -16.24 25.30 27.19
CA VAL A 186 -17.63 25.67 27.53
C VAL A 186 -18.54 24.45 27.44
N ALA A 187 -18.51 23.71 26.34
CA ALA A 187 -19.31 22.50 26.14
C ALA A 187 -19.07 21.47 27.24
N LYS A 188 -17.80 21.17 27.55
CA LYS A 188 -17.43 20.24 28.63
C LYS A 188 -17.94 20.69 30.00
N ALA A 189 -17.93 21.99 30.29
CA ALA A 189 -18.48 22.53 31.53
C ALA A 189 -20.01 22.38 31.61
N GLN A 190 -20.72 22.64 30.51
CA GLN A 190 -22.18 22.52 30.43
C GLN A 190 -22.64 21.06 30.50
N LEU A 191 -21.97 20.15 29.78
CA LEU A 191 -22.24 18.70 29.84
C LEU A 191 -21.98 18.13 31.25
N ALA A 192 -20.91 18.59 31.92
CA ALA A 192 -20.65 18.22 33.31
C ALA A 192 -21.74 18.75 34.27
N LEU A 193 -22.21 19.98 34.08
CA LEU A 193 -23.30 20.57 34.87
C LEU A 193 -24.62 19.81 34.65
N PHE A 194 -24.96 19.51 33.40
CA PHE A 194 -26.12 18.70 33.01
C PHE A 194 -26.11 17.33 33.71
N HIS A 195 -24.98 16.60 33.65
CA HIS A 195 -24.85 15.31 34.33
C HIS A 195 -24.91 15.40 35.86
N ALA A 196 -24.37 16.47 36.46
CA ALA A 196 -24.36 16.63 37.92
C ALA A 196 -25.73 17.05 38.49
N THR A 197 -26.45 17.94 37.80
CA THR A 197 -27.69 18.56 38.30
C THR A 197 -28.95 17.93 37.74
N LYS A 198 -28.86 17.19 36.62
CA LYS A 198 -29.99 16.79 35.78
C LYS A 198 -30.84 17.99 35.33
N LEU A 199 -30.20 19.13 35.07
CA LEU A 199 -30.87 20.28 34.44
C LEU A 199 -31.55 19.82 33.14
N HIS A 200 -32.72 20.38 32.84
CA HIS A 200 -33.26 20.24 31.49
C HIS A 200 -32.46 21.19 30.59
N LEU A 201 -31.68 20.62 29.67
CA LEU A 201 -31.25 21.31 28.46
C LEU A 201 -32.26 20.96 27.37
N GLU A 202 -32.47 21.86 26.41
CA GLU A 202 -33.20 21.48 25.19
C GLU A 202 -32.34 20.56 24.32
N ASP A 203 -32.96 19.64 23.57
CA ASP A 203 -32.23 18.63 22.79
C ASP A 203 -31.24 19.27 21.81
N ASP A 204 -31.60 20.40 21.19
CA ASP A 204 -30.72 21.15 20.28
C ASP A 204 -29.49 21.75 20.99
N GLU A 205 -29.63 22.23 22.23
CA GLU A 205 -28.50 22.74 23.03
C GLU A 205 -27.55 21.61 23.44
N LEU A 206 -28.12 20.47 23.86
CA LEU A 206 -27.36 19.28 24.20
C LEU A 206 -26.59 18.75 22.99
N ILE A 207 -27.22 18.70 21.82
CA ILE A 207 -26.56 18.34 20.55
C ILE A 207 -25.44 19.32 20.23
N ALA A 208 -25.67 20.64 20.33
CA ALA A 208 -24.64 21.65 20.07
C ALA A 208 -23.43 21.49 20.99
N TYR A 209 -23.62 21.27 22.30
CA TYR A 209 -22.51 20.99 23.21
C TYR A 209 -21.81 19.66 22.92
N CYS A 210 -22.55 18.61 22.53
CA CYS A 210 -21.93 17.35 22.11
C CYS A 210 -21.11 17.47 20.80
N GLU A 211 -21.46 18.37 19.89
CA GLU A 211 -20.62 18.69 18.72
C GLU A 211 -19.40 19.53 19.11
N ASP A 212 -19.56 20.58 19.92
CA ASP A 212 -18.45 21.43 20.40
C ASP A 212 -17.44 20.65 21.28
N GLU A 213 -17.87 19.65 22.06
CA GLU A 213 -16.95 18.77 22.79
C GLU A 213 -16.05 17.95 21.84
N LYS A 214 -16.49 17.66 20.61
CA LYS A 214 -15.63 17.02 19.59
C LYS A 214 -14.51 17.94 19.08
N LEU A 215 -14.51 19.23 19.43
CA LEU A 215 -13.39 20.13 19.17
C LEU A 215 -12.26 20.00 20.21
N ALA A 216 -12.49 19.32 21.34
CA ALA A 216 -11.48 19.10 22.37
C ALA A 216 -10.24 18.37 21.82
N MET A 217 -9.05 18.67 22.35
CA MET A 217 -7.78 18.10 21.91
C MET A 217 -6.93 17.72 23.13
N ALA A 218 -6.27 16.56 23.10
CA ALA A 218 -5.35 16.15 24.16
C ALA A 218 -4.05 16.96 24.17
N HIS A 219 -3.65 17.43 23.00
CA HIS A 219 -2.34 17.98 22.67
C HIS A 219 -2.54 19.17 21.72
N PRO A 220 -2.96 20.34 22.21
CA PRO A 220 -3.32 21.51 21.38
C PRO A 220 -2.10 22.24 20.77
N GLU A 221 -0.90 22.00 21.27
CA GLU A 221 0.31 22.73 20.91
C GLU A 221 0.73 22.56 19.45
N ILE A 222 1.24 23.61 18.82
CA ILE A 222 1.75 23.57 17.44
C ILE A 222 3.29 23.58 17.49
N GLU A 223 3.94 22.56 16.94
CA GLU A 223 5.42 22.46 16.88
C GLU A 223 5.91 22.85 15.47
N LEU A 224 7.08 23.48 15.38
CA LEU A 224 7.76 23.70 14.11
C LEU A 224 8.60 22.47 13.73
N LEU A 225 8.51 22.04 12.47
CA LEU A 225 9.24 20.88 11.92
C LEU A 225 10.19 21.34 10.81
N ASP A 226 11.37 21.85 11.20
CA ASP A 226 12.39 22.40 10.29
C ASP A 226 13.61 21.47 10.15
N GLN A 227 13.42 20.15 10.29
CA GLN A 227 14.51 19.16 10.19
C GLN A 227 14.91 18.80 8.75
N PHE A 228 14.28 19.39 7.72
CA PHE A 228 14.52 19.09 6.31
C PHE A 228 14.95 20.33 5.55
N ASP A 229 16.08 20.24 4.83
CA ASP A 229 16.61 21.37 4.07
C ASP A 229 15.63 21.84 2.97
N GLY A 230 15.32 23.14 2.99
CA GLY A 230 14.42 23.78 2.03
C GLY A 230 12.93 23.43 2.20
N VAL A 231 12.55 22.75 3.28
CA VAL A 231 11.16 22.35 3.56
C VAL A 231 10.81 22.75 4.99
N TYR A 232 9.64 23.37 5.19
CA TYR A 232 9.25 23.95 6.48
C TYR A 232 7.93 23.34 6.93
N GLY A 233 7.91 22.69 8.09
CA GLY A 233 6.75 21.95 8.56
C GLY A 233 6.12 22.45 9.86
N LEU A 234 4.93 21.91 10.13
CA LEU A 234 4.19 22.04 11.37
C LEU A 234 3.75 20.66 11.84
N ARG A 235 3.89 20.37 13.15
CA ARG A 235 3.05 19.37 13.81
C ARG A 235 1.89 20.11 14.46
N LEU A 236 0.67 19.71 14.14
CA LEU A 236 -0.51 20.30 14.74
C LEU A 236 -1.52 19.21 15.16
N PRO A 237 -2.50 19.54 16.02
CA PRO A 237 -3.58 18.63 16.34
C PRO A 237 -4.36 18.28 15.08
N GLU A 238 -4.69 16.99 14.91
CA GLU A 238 -5.43 16.52 13.73
C GLU A 238 -6.83 17.15 13.62
N ARG A 239 -7.48 17.40 14.77
CA ARG A 239 -8.75 18.14 14.85
C ARG A 239 -8.59 19.58 14.35
N LEU A 240 -7.55 20.29 14.76
CA LEU A 240 -7.26 21.65 14.26
C LEU A 240 -6.99 21.66 12.76
N PHE A 241 -6.23 20.67 12.25
CA PHE A 241 -6.00 20.54 10.81
C PHE A 241 -7.32 20.37 10.05
N TYR A 242 -8.13 19.41 10.47
CA TYR A 242 -9.38 19.10 9.77
C TYR A 242 -10.36 20.27 9.84
N GLU A 243 -10.46 20.96 10.98
CA GLU A 243 -11.32 22.14 11.14
C GLU A 243 -10.87 23.30 10.24
N ALA A 244 -9.61 23.75 10.39
CA ALA A 244 -9.11 24.94 9.70
C ALA A 244 -8.97 24.77 8.17
N PHE A 245 -8.58 23.56 7.71
CA PHE A 245 -8.36 23.30 6.29
C PHE A 245 -9.54 22.60 5.60
N VAL A 246 -10.29 21.72 6.26
CA VAL A 246 -11.37 20.97 5.60
C VAL A 246 -12.74 21.54 5.92
N MET A 247 -13.08 21.75 7.20
CA MET A 247 -14.43 22.21 7.57
C MET A 247 -14.69 23.64 7.12
N GLN A 248 -13.80 24.58 7.47
CA GLN A 248 -13.97 26.01 7.21
C GLN A 248 -13.71 26.43 5.76
N GLN A 249 -13.02 25.60 4.96
CA GLN A 249 -12.73 25.89 3.56
C GLN A 249 -13.77 25.27 2.63
N ASP A 250 -14.09 25.93 1.53
CA ASP A 250 -14.75 25.26 0.41
C ASP A 250 -13.80 24.21 -0.21
N ILE A 251 -14.29 22.98 -0.38
CA ILE A 251 -13.52 21.85 -0.94
C ILE A 251 -13.91 21.46 -2.37
N GLU A 252 -14.96 22.06 -2.96
CA GLU A 252 -15.42 21.70 -4.30
C GLU A 252 -14.35 21.96 -5.37
N PRO A 253 -14.05 21.02 -6.29
CA PRO A 253 -12.98 21.18 -7.24
C PRO A 253 -13.27 22.33 -8.22
N LYS A 254 -12.29 23.22 -8.40
CA LYS A 254 -12.35 24.43 -9.23
C LYS A 254 -11.01 24.62 -9.93
N ASN A 255 -10.99 25.16 -11.14
CA ASN A 255 -9.79 25.71 -11.80
C ASN A 255 -8.57 24.74 -11.89
N GLY A 256 -8.79 23.49 -12.31
CA GLY A 256 -7.70 22.52 -12.53
C GLY A 256 -7.37 21.66 -11.31
N TRP A 257 -8.17 21.75 -10.24
CA TRP A 257 -8.04 20.92 -9.03
C TRP A 257 -8.98 19.69 -9.05
N GLU A 258 -9.53 19.32 -10.21
CA GLU A 258 -10.42 18.18 -10.39
C GLU A 258 -9.64 16.86 -10.35
N LEU A 259 -9.95 16.00 -9.37
CA LEU A 259 -9.22 14.75 -9.13
C LEU A 259 -9.51 13.63 -10.14
N GLY A 260 -10.55 13.78 -10.97
CA GLY A 260 -10.99 12.75 -11.92
C GLY A 260 -11.55 11.49 -11.22
N ARG A 261 -12.07 11.65 -10.01
CA ARG A 261 -12.67 10.59 -9.17
C ARG A 261 -13.90 11.12 -8.45
N THR A 262 -14.82 10.20 -8.14
CA THR A 262 -15.95 10.43 -7.25
C THR A 262 -15.45 10.76 -5.84
N SER A 263 -16.14 11.68 -5.15
CA SER A 263 -15.87 11.99 -3.74
C SER A 263 -16.17 10.78 -2.85
N GLU A 264 -15.19 10.34 -2.05
CA GLU A 264 -15.35 9.17 -1.17
C GLU A 264 -14.82 9.45 0.25
N PRO A 265 -15.72 9.66 1.24
CA PRO A 265 -15.35 9.88 2.64
C PRO A 265 -14.44 8.81 3.25
N ALA A 266 -14.58 7.56 2.83
CA ALA A 266 -13.79 6.47 3.37
C ALA A 266 -12.31 6.51 2.97
N TYR A 267 -11.96 7.00 1.77
CA TYR A 267 -10.55 7.25 1.44
C TYR A 267 -9.98 8.44 2.24
N MET A 268 -10.82 9.40 2.62
CA MET A 268 -10.41 10.49 3.51
C MET A 268 -10.07 9.95 4.91
N ASP A 269 -10.91 9.05 5.44
CA ASP A 269 -10.58 8.32 6.67
C ASP A 269 -9.28 7.53 6.55
N LEU A 270 -9.10 6.77 5.47
CA LEU A 270 -7.85 6.02 5.25
C LEU A 270 -6.63 6.93 5.25
N ASN A 271 -6.69 8.09 4.59
CA ASN A 271 -5.60 9.07 4.59
C ASN A 271 -5.30 9.64 5.99
N LEU A 272 -6.33 9.90 6.80
CA LEU A 272 -6.14 10.28 8.20
C LEU A 272 -5.44 9.16 9.00
N HIS A 273 -5.91 7.91 8.88
CA HIS A 273 -5.28 6.76 9.56
C HIS A 273 -3.83 6.55 9.12
N THR A 274 -3.55 6.61 7.82
CA THR A 274 -2.21 6.57 7.23
C THR A 274 -1.23 7.55 7.90
N THR A 275 -1.66 8.79 8.22
CA THR A 275 -0.79 9.77 8.90
C THR A 275 -0.57 9.50 10.40
N ARG A 276 -1.39 8.66 11.04
CA ARG A 276 -1.27 8.24 12.44
C ARG A 276 -0.40 6.99 12.62
N ASP A 277 -0.34 6.15 11.58
CA ASP A 277 0.00 4.72 11.69
C ASP A 277 1.42 4.40 12.18
N GLY A 278 2.33 5.38 12.28
CA GLY A 278 3.71 5.20 12.78
C GLY A 278 4.60 4.26 11.96
N LYS A 279 4.09 3.73 10.83
CA LYS A 279 4.79 2.82 9.93
C LYS A 279 5.80 3.58 9.08
N GLU A 280 6.99 3.01 8.96
CA GLU A 280 8.03 3.54 8.06
C GLU A 280 7.83 3.08 6.60
N PRO A 281 8.00 3.98 5.60
CA PRO A 281 8.38 5.38 5.75
C PRO A 281 7.22 6.24 6.29
N LYS A 282 7.52 7.16 7.22
CA LYS A 282 6.51 8.01 7.85
C LYS A 282 5.69 8.79 6.82
N ALA A 283 4.39 8.52 6.77
CA ALA A 283 3.44 9.26 5.94
C ALA A 283 3.08 10.60 6.59
N VAL A 284 3.12 11.67 5.79
CA VAL A 284 2.90 13.07 6.19
C VAL A 284 2.09 13.80 5.12
N VAL A 285 1.70 15.04 5.38
CA VAL A 285 0.98 15.89 4.42
C VAL A 285 1.91 16.92 3.80
N TRP A 286 1.76 17.17 2.50
CA TRP A 286 2.53 18.17 1.74
C TRP A 286 1.61 19.18 1.06
N GLN A 287 1.86 20.48 1.28
CA GLN A 287 1.14 21.55 0.59
C GLN A 287 1.78 21.83 -0.79
N PHE A 288 1.07 21.43 -1.85
CA PHE A 288 1.51 21.62 -3.23
C PHE A 288 1.30 23.05 -3.75
N ASP A 289 0.27 23.75 -3.26
CA ASP A 289 -0.05 25.12 -3.71
C ASP A 289 0.82 26.16 -3.00
N THR A 290 1.75 26.75 -3.75
CA THR A 290 2.65 27.79 -3.27
C THR A 290 2.01 29.17 -3.21
N ALA A 291 0.89 29.41 -3.91
CA ALA A 291 0.21 30.70 -3.95
C ALA A 291 -0.88 30.82 -2.86
N ASN A 292 -1.52 29.71 -2.49
CA ASN A 292 -2.47 29.65 -1.38
C ASN A 292 -2.18 28.45 -0.46
N PRO A 293 -1.39 28.63 0.61
CA PRO A 293 -1.05 27.53 1.51
C PRO A 293 -2.21 27.03 2.39
N MET A 294 -3.36 27.72 2.37
CA MET A 294 -4.62 27.24 2.97
C MET A 294 -5.48 26.41 2.00
N ASN A 295 -5.07 26.21 0.74
CA ASN A 295 -5.88 25.47 -0.23
C ASN A 295 -5.93 23.97 0.14
N PRO A 296 -7.09 23.41 0.52
CA PRO A 296 -7.17 22.01 0.95
C PRO A 296 -7.07 21.03 -0.22
N ARG A 297 -7.48 21.47 -1.42
CA ARG A 297 -7.46 20.68 -2.65
C ARG A 297 -6.03 20.38 -3.14
N ALA A 298 -5.04 21.06 -2.58
CA ALA A 298 -3.64 20.95 -2.94
C ALA A 298 -2.77 20.18 -1.91
N PHE A 299 -3.37 19.68 -0.83
CA PHE A 299 -2.68 18.77 0.07
C PHE A 299 -2.51 17.40 -0.58
N LEU A 300 -1.27 16.90 -0.54
CA LEU A 300 -0.86 15.58 -1.01
C LEU A 300 -0.42 14.73 0.18
N LEU A 301 -0.62 13.42 0.08
CA LEU A 301 0.13 12.49 0.89
C LEU A 301 1.59 12.46 0.43
N ALA A 302 2.49 12.37 1.40
CA ALA A 302 3.94 12.43 1.21
C ALA A 302 4.66 11.47 2.16
N TYR A 303 5.91 11.14 1.85
CA TYR A 303 6.81 10.49 2.79
C TYR A 303 7.84 11.49 3.30
N ALA A 304 8.11 11.44 4.60
CA ALA A 304 9.24 12.11 5.25
C ALA A 304 10.37 11.09 5.46
N GLU A 305 11.20 10.90 4.43
CA GLU A 305 12.42 10.08 4.46
C GLU A 305 13.63 11.03 4.62
N ASP A 306 14.71 10.90 3.82
CA ASP A 306 15.80 11.90 3.77
C ASP A 306 15.33 13.31 3.32
N ASN A 307 14.14 13.37 2.74
CA ASN A 307 13.42 14.57 2.36
C ASN A 307 11.92 14.30 2.38
N VAL A 308 11.12 15.36 2.43
CA VAL A 308 9.67 15.25 2.24
C VAL A 308 9.36 15.28 0.75
N LYS A 309 8.70 14.22 0.24
CA LYS A 309 8.23 14.16 -1.14
C LYS A 309 6.80 13.64 -1.23
N PRO A 310 5.94 14.23 -2.08
CA PRO A 310 4.61 13.68 -2.34
C PRO A 310 4.73 12.28 -2.97
N VAL A 311 3.68 11.47 -2.79
CA VAL A 311 3.63 10.13 -3.37
C VAL A 311 2.80 10.05 -4.63
N ALA A 312 3.22 9.19 -5.53
CA ALA A 312 2.53 8.77 -6.75
C ALA A 312 2.14 7.28 -6.65
N SER A 313 1.38 6.77 -7.62
CA SER A 313 1.23 5.31 -7.77
C SER A 313 2.59 4.64 -8.02
N ASP A 314 2.88 3.59 -7.28
CA ASP A 314 3.95 2.63 -7.51
C ASP A 314 3.61 1.66 -8.66
N ILE A 315 4.47 0.65 -8.84
CA ILE A 315 4.37 -0.38 -9.87
C ILE A 315 4.15 -1.72 -9.16
N ASP A 316 2.88 -2.00 -8.86
CA ASP A 316 2.46 -3.15 -8.06
C ASP A 316 2.83 -4.46 -8.78
N ALA A 317 3.65 -5.29 -8.14
CA ALA A 317 4.06 -6.58 -8.70
C ALA A 317 2.85 -7.52 -8.77
N PHE A 318 2.58 -8.07 -9.96
CA PHE A 318 1.51 -9.02 -10.19
C PHE A 318 2.03 -10.46 -10.04
N LEU A 319 3.05 -10.83 -10.82
CA LEU A 319 3.80 -12.09 -10.66
C LEU A 319 5.23 -11.98 -11.22
N LEU A 320 6.11 -12.86 -10.78
CA LEU A 320 7.48 -13.03 -11.27
C LEU A 320 7.63 -14.43 -11.85
N GLY A 321 8.17 -14.56 -13.06
CA GLY A 321 8.47 -15.85 -13.67
C GLY A 321 9.94 -16.04 -13.95
N CYS A 322 10.43 -17.26 -13.76
CA CYS A 322 11.83 -17.63 -13.94
C CYS A 322 12.03 -18.98 -14.62
N LYS A 323 13.18 -19.16 -15.28
CA LYS A 323 13.75 -20.47 -15.67
C LYS A 323 15.22 -20.55 -15.27
N GLY A 324 15.73 -21.77 -15.10
CA GLY A 324 17.13 -22.01 -14.71
C GLY A 324 17.45 -21.67 -13.25
N MET A 325 16.44 -21.68 -12.37
CA MET A 325 16.55 -21.41 -10.94
C MET A 325 15.54 -22.26 -10.18
N ALA A 326 15.97 -22.84 -9.05
CA ALA A 326 15.10 -23.52 -8.11
C ALA A 326 14.52 -22.52 -7.10
N ILE A 327 13.29 -22.76 -6.66
CA ILE A 327 12.57 -21.93 -5.69
C ILE A 327 12.45 -22.68 -4.37
N GLU A 328 12.71 -22.01 -3.25
CA GLU A 328 12.52 -22.57 -1.91
C GLU A 328 11.04 -22.85 -1.60
N PRO A 329 10.70 -23.88 -0.81
CA PRO A 329 9.31 -24.17 -0.45
C PRO A 329 8.61 -23.00 0.25
N LEU A 330 7.33 -22.84 -0.05
CA LEU A 330 6.45 -21.88 0.62
C LEU A 330 6.38 -22.21 2.14
N PRO A 331 6.51 -21.24 3.05
CA PRO A 331 6.41 -21.48 4.49
C PRO A 331 5.09 -22.14 4.89
N ALA A 332 5.12 -23.06 5.86
CA ALA A 332 3.97 -23.89 6.20
C ALA A 332 2.73 -23.10 6.66
N ASP A 333 2.93 -21.94 7.29
CA ASP A 333 1.87 -20.98 7.63
C ASP A 333 1.24 -20.34 6.39
N GLN A 334 2.04 -20.06 5.36
CA GLN A 334 1.56 -19.56 4.07
C GLN A 334 0.88 -20.65 3.22
N VAL A 335 1.33 -21.91 3.29
CA VAL A 335 0.61 -23.06 2.70
C VAL A 335 -0.76 -23.21 3.37
N GLY A 336 -0.83 -23.09 4.71
CA GLY A 336 -2.10 -23.06 5.45
C GLY A 336 -2.99 -21.88 5.06
N LEU A 337 -2.42 -20.70 4.82
CA LEU A 337 -3.16 -19.53 4.34
C LEU A 337 -3.67 -19.70 2.90
N ALA A 338 -2.90 -20.33 2.02
CA ALA A 338 -3.34 -20.69 0.67
C ALA A 338 -4.50 -21.70 0.71
N GLN A 339 -4.45 -22.69 1.61
CA GLN A 339 -5.56 -23.64 1.83
C GLN A 339 -6.83 -22.94 2.33
N TRP A 340 -6.70 -22.08 3.35
CA TRP A 340 -7.81 -21.24 3.81
C TRP A 340 -8.39 -20.36 2.68
N SER A 341 -7.53 -19.82 1.82
CA SER A 341 -7.95 -19.00 0.67
C SER A 341 -8.76 -19.83 -0.33
N VAL A 342 -8.29 -21.03 -0.69
CA VAL A 342 -8.98 -21.98 -1.59
C VAL A 342 -10.36 -22.39 -1.03
N ASP A 343 -10.45 -22.76 0.24
CA ASP A 343 -11.72 -23.14 0.86
C ASP A 343 -12.68 -21.95 1.04
N SER A 344 -12.14 -20.73 1.16
CA SER A 344 -12.93 -19.48 1.18
C SER A 344 -13.42 -19.08 -0.22
N ILE A 345 -12.60 -19.29 -1.26
CA ILE A 345 -13.01 -19.12 -2.66
C ILE A 345 -14.18 -20.05 -2.98
N GLU A 346 -14.14 -21.32 -2.54
CA GLU A 346 -15.28 -22.23 -2.73
C GLU A 346 -16.57 -21.72 -2.07
N GLN A 347 -16.49 -21.15 -0.85
CA GLN A 347 -17.68 -20.58 -0.18
C GLN A 347 -18.29 -19.45 -1.02
N VAL A 348 -17.46 -18.58 -1.61
CA VAL A 348 -17.92 -17.54 -2.53
C VAL A 348 -18.47 -18.15 -3.84
N LEU A 349 -17.84 -19.14 -4.45
CA LEU A 349 -18.35 -19.76 -5.67
C LEU A 349 -19.66 -20.55 -5.46
N SER A 350 -19.86 -21.10 -4.26
CA SER A 350 -21.07 -21.87 -3.90
C SER A 350 -22.32 -21.02 -3.67
N SER A 351 -22.16 -19.70 -3.48
CA SER A 351 -23.26 -18.76 -3.38
C SER A 351 -23.33 -17.89 -4.65
N GLN A 352 -24.52 -17.67 -5.19
CA GLN A 352 -24.76 -16.70 -6.26
C GLN A 352 -25.52 -15.52 -5.68
N THR A 353 -25.08 -14.31 -6.01
CA THR A 353 -25.65 -13.04 -5.56
C THR A 353 -25.39 -11.97 -6.61
N SER A 354 -26.03 -10.82 -6.47
CA SER A 354 -25.78 -9.61 -7.26
C SER A 354 -24.54 -8.80 -6.83
N GLU A 355 -23.77 -9.26 -5.85
CA GLU A 355 -22.60 -8.56 -5.33
C GLU A 355 -21.30 -8.95 -6.06
N GLY A 356 -20.41 -7.97 -6.29
CA GLY A 356 -19.07 -8.19 -6.85
C GLY A 356 -18.10 -8.88 -5.88
N TRP A 357 -16.97 -9.37 -6.41
CA TRP A 357 -15.99 -10.19 -5.68
C TRP A 357 -15.60 -9.59 -4.32
N VAL A 358 -15.23 -8.31 -4.31
CA VAL A 358 -14.68 -7.63 -3.13
C VAL A 358 -15.71 -7.49 -1.99
N SER A 359 -16.99 -7.28 -2.28
CA SER A 359 -18.05 -7.25 -1.26
C SER A 359 -18.20 -8.60 -0.57
N ARG A 360 -18.16 -9.67 -1.36
CA ARG A 360 -18.36 -11.04 -0.88
C ARG A 360 -17.13 -11.56 -0.13
N TRP A 361 -15.94 -11.21 -0.60
CA TRP A 361 -14.67 -11.48 0.10
C TRP A 361 -14.55 -10.69 1.40
N LEU A 362 -15.08 -9.47 1.48
CA LEU A 362 -15.16 -8.71 2.73
C LEU A 362 -15.99 -9.47 3.79
N ASP A 363 -17.06 -10.16 3.41
CA ASP A 363 -17.86 -10.93 4.37
C ASP A 363 -17.14 -12.19 4.85
N VAL A 364 -16.41 -12.88 3.96
CA VAL A 364 -15.44 -13.93 4.34
C VAL A 364 -14.45 -13.40 5.39
N LEU A 365 -13.88 -12.21 5.18
CA LEU A 365 -12.91 -11.62 6.11
C LEU A 365 -13.53 -11.21 7.46
N LYS A 366 -14.77 -10.70 7.48
CA LYS A 366 -15.50 -10.43 8.73
C LYS A 366 -15.75 -11.72 9.51
N GLN A 367 -16.17 -12.78 8.81
CA GLN A 367 -16.42 -14.09 9.42
C GLN A 367 -15.12 -14.69 9.97
N ALA A 368 -14.02 -14.63 9.21
CA ALA A 368 -12.70 -15.07 9.65
C ALA A 368 -12.24 -14.32 10.92
N HIS A 369 -12.40 -13.00 10.96
CA HIS A 369 -12.13 -12.21 12.16
C HIS A 369 -13.01 -12.62 13.35
N ASP A 370 -14.32 -12.78 13.14
CA ASP A 370 -15.27 -13.19 14.19
C ASP A 370 -14.97 -14.61 14.72
N GLN A 371 -14.25 -15.44 13.95
CA GLN A 371 -13.70 -16.75 14.33
C GLN A 371 -12.28 -16.68 14.93
N GLY A 372 -11.65 -15.50 14.97
CA GLY A 372 -10.31 -15.27 15.53
C GLY A 372 -9.15 -15.52 14.55
N PHE A 373 -9.43 -15.63 13.24
CA PHE A 373 -8.40 -15.79 12.21
C PHE A 373 -7.92 -14.43 11.70
N GLU A 374 -6.74 -14.00 12.16
CA GLU A 374 -6.02 -12.82 11.68
C GLU A 374 -4.57 -13.23 11.35
N PRO A 375 -4.25 -13.63 10.10
CA PRO A 375 -2.89 -14.01 9.72
C PRO A 375 -1.95 -12.79 9.78
N PRO A 376 -0.70 -12.95 10.24
CA PRO A 376 0.26 -11.84 10.25
C PRO A 376 0.56 -11.42 8.81
N VAL A 377 0.59 -10.10 8.55
CA VAL A 377 0.98 -9.54 7.26
C VAL A 377 2.46 -9.18 7.32
N ALA A 378 3.27 -9.87 6.52
CA ALA A 378 4.70 -9.58 6.42
C ALA A 378 4.97 -8.21 5.78
N LYS A 379 6.09 -7.57 6.12
CA LYS A 379 6.41 -6.17 5.73
C LYS A 379 6.34 -5.91 4.23
N ILE A 380 6.70 -6.89 3.40
CA ILE A 380 6.64 -6.82 1.95
C ILE A 380 5.57 -7.75 1.36
N GLY A 381 4.59 -8.20 2.14
CA GLY A 381 3.62 -9.21 1.73
C GLY A 381 4.15 -10.65 1.77
N TYR A 382 3.31 -11.56 1.31
CA TYR A 382 3.55 -13.01 1.29
C TYR A 382 4.43 -13.44 0.11
N GLY A 383 4.97 -14.65 0.17
CA GLY A 383 5.87 -15.23 -0.83
C GLY A 383 6.70 -16.39 -0.28
N ASP A 384 7.23 -17.20 -1.21
CA ASP A 384 8.31 -18.12 -0.91
C ASP A 384 9.60 -17.36 -0.52
N PRO A 385 10.56 -17.97 0.21
CA PRO A 385 11.75 -17.26 0.69
C PRO A 385 12.61 -16.66 -0.42
N THR A 386 12.74 -17.34 -1.56
CA THR A 386 13.56 -16.92 -2.70
C THR A 386 12.97 -15.67 -3.36
N SER A 387 11.69 -15.70 -3.72
CA SER A 387 10.93 -14.57 -4.28
C SER A 387 10.88 -13.38 -3.31
N THR A 388 10.67 -13.66 -2.02
CA THR A 388 10.65 -12.65 -0.95
C THR A 388 12.00 -11.95 -0.81
N SER A 389 13.11 -12.69 -0.90
CA SER A 389 14.48 -12.15 -0.87
C SER A 389 14.77 -11.29 -2.11
N ILE A 390 14.40 -11.76 -3.31
CA ILE A 390 14.56 -11.02 -4.57
C ILE A 390 13.77 -9.71 -4.52
N ILE A 391 12.49 -9.74 -4.13
CA ILE A 391 11.69 -8.52 -4.04
C ILE A 391 12.17 -7.60 -2.91
N SER A 392 12.63 -8.11 -1.77
CA SER A 392 13.22 -7.26 -0.71
C SER A 392 14.38 -6.42 -1.24
N GLN A 393 15.28 -7.04 -1.98
CA GLN A 393 16.43 -6.35 -2.61
C GLN A 393 16.00 -5.42 -3.75
N ALA A 394 14.92 -5.73 -4.47
CA ALA A 394 14.30 -4.82 -5.42
C ALA A 394 13.76 -3.57 -4.72
N VAL A 395 12.94 -3.73 -3.68
CA VAL A 395 12.37 -2.61 -2.88
C VAL A 395 13.48 -1.71 -2.33
N GLN A 396 14.58 -2.28 -1.82
CA GLN A 396 15.74 -1.50 -1.38
C GLN A 396 16.38 -0.71 -2.53
N ARG A 397 16.66 -1.37 -3.67
CA ARG A 397 17.26 -0.72 -4.86
C ARG A 397 16.36 0.38 -5.44
N PHE A 398 15.05 0.20 -5.38
CA PHE A 398 14.05 1.15 -5.86
C PHE A 398 13.63 2.20 -4.81
N GLY A 399 14.17 2.20 -3.58
CA GLY A 399 13.77 3.12 -2.51
C GLY A 399 13.84 4.61 -2.88
N VAL A 400 14.75 5.00 -3.76
CA VAL A 400 14.89 6.40 -4.25
C VAL A 400 13.69 6.84 -5.09
N THR A 401 13.14 5.96 -5.93
CA THR A 401 11.98 6.23 -6.80
C THR A 401 10.67 5.75 -6.21
N GLY A 402 10.72 4.80 -5.26
CA GLY A 402 9.55 4.07 -4.75
C GLY A 402 8.88 3.17 -5.78
N ALA A 403 9.54 2.81 -6.89
CA ALA A 403 8.89 2.13 -8.01
C ALA A 403 8.33 0.74 -7.68
N ILE A 404 9.02 -0.05 -6.85
CA ILE A 404 8.53 -1.30 -6.29
C ILE A 404 8.59 -1.17 -4.77
N ARG A 405 7.49 -1.44 -4.08
CA ARG A 405 7.37 -1.25 -2.61
C ARG A 405 6.85 -2.48 -1.86
N HIS A 406 6.39 -3.53 -2.55
CA HIS A 406 5.91 -4.78 -1.96
C HIS A 406 6.06 -5.98 -2.92
N GLY A 407 5.76 -7.17 -2.39
CA GLY A 407 5.70 -8.48 -3.05
C GLY A 407 4.59 -8.61 -4.08
N ALA A 408 4.59 -9.76 -4.74
CA ALA A 408 3.71 -10.04 -5.87
C ALA A 408 2.30 -10.50 -5.43
N GLU A 409 1.27 -10.01 -6.14
CA GLU A 409 -0.14 -10.37 -5.92
C GLU A 409 -0.43 -11.88 -6.08
N SER A 410 0.46 -12.61 -6.78
CA SER A 410 0.45 -14.09 -6.87
C SER A 410 0.44 -14.80 -5.51
N PHE A 411 0.93 -14.15 -4.45
CA PHE A 411 0.95 -14.68 -3.08
C PHE A 411 -0.06 -13.98 -2.15
N ASN A 412 -0.88 -13.04 -2.64
CA ASN A 412 -1.86 -12.35 -1.83
C ASN A 412 -3.09 -13.25 -1.56
N PHE A 413 -2.89 -14.24 -0.70
CA PHE A 413 -3.91 -15.24 -0.35
C PHE A 413 -4.99 -14.69 0.60
N TYR A 414 -4.65 -13.68 1.42
CA TYR A 414 -5.57 -13.10 2.41
C TYR A 414 -6.52 -12.07 1.80
N PHE A 415 -6.05 -11.24 0.87
CA PHE A 415 -6.84 -10.21 0.21
C PHE A 415 -6.69 -10.26 -1.33
N PRO A 416 -6.98 -11.39 -2.00
CA PRO A 416 -6.85 -11.53 -3.44
C PRO A 416 -7.74 -10.54 -4.18
N GLN A 417 -7.12 -9.70 -5.01
CA GLN A 417 -7.78 -8.61 -5.72
C GLN A 417 -8.38 -9.04 -7.08
N GLU A 418 -9.19 -8.16 -7.66
CA GLU A 418 -9.71 -8.33 -9.02
C GLU A 418 -8.63 -8.11 -10.09
N MET A 419 -8.93 -8.59 -11.30
CA MET A 419 -8.03 -8.51 -12.46
C MET A 419 -8.11 -7.13 -13.12
N ASP A 420 -6.98 -6.66 -13.65
CA ASP A 420 -6.90 -5.44 -14.45
C ASP A 420 -7.22 -5.73 -15.92
N GLU A 421 -7.67 -4.71 -16.65
CA GLU A 421 -7.87 -4.79 -18.11
C GLU A 421 -6.54 -5.03 -18.86
N GLU A 422 -5.45 -4.43 -18.35
CA GLU A 422 -4.10 -4.47 -18.91
C GLU A 422 -3.01 -4.69 -17.85
N TYR A 423 -1.91 -5.29 -18.26
CA TYR A 423 -0.73 -5.60 -17.44
C TYR A 423 0.55 -5.13 -18.12
N LEU A 424 1.50 -4.65 -17.33
CA LEU A 424 2.85 -4.34 -17.80
C LEU A 424 3.72 -5.60 -17.70
N VAL A 425 4.13 -6.16 -18.83
CA VAL A 425 5.12 -7.24 -18.90
C VAL A 425 6.50 -6.64 -19.17
N VAL A 426 7.49 -6.95 -18.33
CA VAL A 426 8.90 -6.57 -18.48
C VAL A 426 9.72 -7.84 -18.75
N TRP A 427 10.41 -7.90 -19.88
CA TRP A 427 11.14 -9.09 -20.35
C TRP A 427 12.26 -8.69 -21.32
N GLU A 428 13.45 -9.27 -21.15
CA GLU A 428 14.66 -8.88 -21.88
C GLU A 428 14.62 -9.21 -23.38
N ASP A 429 13.90 -10.26 -23.78
CA ASP A 429 13.84 -10.77 -25.17
C ASP A 429 12.84 -10.01 -26.07
N PHE A 430 12.22 -8.92 -25.61
CA PHE A 430 11.40 -8.07 -26.49
C PHE A 430 12.27 -7.18 -27.41
N GLU A 431 12.04 -7.28 -28.72
CA GLU A 431 12.88 -6.72 -29.80
C GLU A 431 13.19 -5.20 -29.74
N THR A 432 12.29 -4.38 -29.17
CA THR A 432 12.31 -2.91 -29.34
C THR A 432 12.44 -2.16 -28.01
N LEU A 433 11.56 -2.47 -27.07
CA LEU A 433 11.63 -2.07 -25.67
C LEU A 433 11.48 -3.34 -24.84
N PRO A 434 12.25 -3.49 -23.73
CA PRO A 434 12.15 -4.66 -22.86
C PRO A 434 10.91 -4.63 -21.95
N TRP A 435 9.85 -3.95 -22.37
CA TRP A 435 8.53 -3.99 -21.74
C TRP A 435 7.44 -3.69 -22.75
N ARG A 436 6.24 -4.24 -22.51
CA ARG A 436 5.04 -4.09 -23.33
C ARG A 436 3.79 -4.19 -22.44
N TYR A 437 2.70 -3.55 -22.85
CA TYR A 437 1.39 -3.71 -22.18
C TYR A 437 0.60 -4.82 -22.87
N PHE A 438 -0.11 -5.60 -22.06
CA PHE A 438 -0.80 -6.83 -22.45
C PHE A 438 -2.19 -6.83 -21.81
N THR A 439 -3.25 -7.04 -22.59
CA THR A 439 -4.57 -7.37 -22.01
C THR A 439 -4.51 -8.70 -21.27
N GLN A 440 -5.46 -8.98 -20.36
CA GLN A 440 -5.50 -10.27 -19.64
C GLN A 440 -5.38 -11.49 -20.58
N HIS A 441 -6.09 -11.51 -21.70
CA HIS A 441 -6.01 -12.62 -22.67
C HIS A 441 -4.64 -12.72 -23.35
N GLN A 442 -4.03 -11.59 -23.70
CA GLN A 442 -2.67 -11.58 -24.24
C GLN A 442 -1.67 -12.07 -23.20
N LEU A 443 -1.84 -11.68 -21.92
CA LEU A 443 -0.99 -12.12 -20.81
C LEU A 443 -1.07 -13.64 -20.63
N GLN A 444 -2.27 -14.22 -20.58
CA GLN A 444 -2.47 -15.67 -20.54
C GLN A 444 -1.74 -16.38 -21.69
N LYS A 445 -1.85 -15.87 -22.92
CA LYS A 445 -1.13 -16.41 -24.09
C LYS A 445 0.39 -16.29 -23.97
N PHE A 446 0.90 -15.19 -23.43
CA PHE A 446 2.33 -15.02 -23.15
C PHE A 446 2.81 -16.02 -22.09
N LEU A 447 2.07 -16.16 -20.99
CA LEU A 447 2.38 -17.09 -19.90
C LEU A 447 2.43 -18.54 -20.39
N LEU A 448 1.43 -18.98 -21.17
CA LEU A 448 1.43 -20.31 -21.80
C LEU A 448 2.66 -20.54 -22.71
N GLY A 449 3.04 -19.54 -23.50
CA GLY A 449 4.28 -19.59 -24.29
C GLY A 449 5.54 -19.70 -23.43
N ARG A 450 5.57 -19.00 -22.27
CA ARG A 450 6.68 -19.08 -21.32
C ARG A 450 6.75 -20.43 -20.60
N VAL A 451 5.62 -21.06 -20.28
CA VAL A 451 5.62 -22.45 -19.75
C VAL A 451 6.27 -23.40 -20.78
N ALA A 452 5.91 -23.29 -22.06
CA ALA A 452 6.52 -24.10 -23.12
C ALA A 452 8.04 -23.82 -23.29
N ASP A 453 8.50 -22.61 -23.00
CA ASP A 453 9.94 -22.24 -22.97
C ASP A 453 10.67 -22.65 -21.66
N GLY A 454 10.00 -23.41 -20.78
CA GLY A 454 10.55 -23.92 -19.52
C GLY A 454 10.56 -22.91 -18.37
N TYR A 455 9.74 -21.85 -18.41
CA TYR A 455 9.55 -20.96 -17.26
C TYR A 455 8.50 -21.50 -16.30
N SER A 456 8.69 -21.13 -15.02
CA SER A 456 7.78 -21.38 -13.91
C SER A 456 7.42 -20.06 -13.23
N PHE A 457 6.22 -19.96 -12.67
CA PHE A 457 5.74 -18.80 -11.93
C PHE A 457 4.58 -19.21 -10.99
N PRO A 458 4.43 -18.55 -9.83
CA PRO A 458 3.30 -18.77 -8.93
C PRO A 458 2.01 -18.15 -9.50
N LEU A 459 0.87 -18.77 -9.20
CA LEU A 459 -0.47 -18.24 -9.50
C LEU A 459 -1.30 -18.13 -8.22
N ASN A 460 -2.01 -17.02 -8.05
CA ASN A 460 -2.97 -16.89 -6.96
C ASN A 460 -4.17 -17.83 -7.22
N PRO A 461 -4.61 -18.65 -6.25
CA PRO A 461 -5.75 -19.55 -6.44
C PRO A 461 -7.04 -18.84 -6.86
N LYS A 462 -7.22 -17.57 -6.47
CA LYS A 462 -8.36 -16.75 -6.92
C LYS A 462 -8.38 -16.65 -8.45
N TRP A 463 -7.24 -16.45 -9.10
CA TRP A 463 -7.19 -16.33 -10.56
C TRP A 463 -7.62 -17.64 -11.22
N VAL A 464 -7.03 -18.75 -10.77
CA VAL A 464 -7.27 -20.10 -11.30
C VAL A 464 -8.73 -20.54 -11.17
N LEU A 465 -9.37 -20.19 -10.05
CA LEU A 465 -10.73 -20.64 -9.71
C LEU A 465 -11.83 -19.64 -10.11
N CYS A 466 -11.55 -18.33 -10.18
CA CYS A 466 -12.55 -17.31 -10.41
C CYS A 466 -12.47 -16.66 -11.80
N ASP A 467 -11.28 -16.54 -12.40
CA ASP A 467 -11.06 -15.73 -13.60
C ASP A 467 -10.85 -16.61 -14.85
N LYS A 468 -11.66 -16.38 -15.89
CA LYS A 468 -11.64 -17.16 -17.13
C LYS A 468 -10.25 -17.17 -17.81
N GLY A 469 -9.80 -18.35 -18.24
CA GLY A 469 -8.56 -18.54 -18.99
C GLY A 469 -7.31 -18.79 -18.12
N TRP A 470 -7.44 -18.79 -16.79
CA TRP A 470 -6.32 -19.04 -15.87
C TRP A 470 -6.16 -20.50 -15.44
N TRP A 471 -7.24 -21.30 -15.52
CA TRP A 471 -7.14 -22.74 -15.33
C TRP A 471 -6.18 -23.38 -16.34
N GLU A 472 -6.24 -22.95 -17.60
CA GLU A 472 -5.39 -23.45 -18.68
C GLU A 472 -3.90 -23.12 -18.45
N VAL A 473 -3.60 -21.98 -17.80
CA VAL A 473 -2.22 -21.62 -17.41
C VAL A 473 -1.75 -22.47 -16.23
N PHE A 474 -2.62 -22.74 -15.26
CA PHE A 474 -2.34 -23.59 -14.10
C PHE A 474 -2.11 -25.06 -14.51
N ASP A 475 -2.97 -25.61 -15.35
CA ASP A 475 -2.87 -26.98 -15.87
C ASP A 475 -1.59 -27.16 -16.69
N ALA A 476 -1.23 -26.18 -17.53
CA ALA A 476 0.03 -26.18 -18.26
C ALA A 476 1.27 -26.15 -17.33
N LEU A 477 1.25 -25.34 -16.27
CA LEU A 477 2.32 -25.33 -15.25
C LEU A 477 2.44 -26.67 -14.51
N GLN A 478 1.30 -27.31 -14.19
CA GLN A 478 1.27 -28.59 -13.51
C GLN A 478 1.74 -29.75 -14.41
N ALA A 479 1.44 -29.70 -15.71
CA ALA A 479 1.84 -30.71 -16.69
C ALA A 479 3.29 -30.59 -17.18
N SER A 480 3.94 -29.43 -16.96
CA SER A 480 5.29 -29.16 -17.44
C SER A 480 6.36 -29.70 -16.48
N GLU A 481 7.19 -30.63 -16.97
CA GLU A 481 8.33 -31.20 -16.25
C GLU A 481 9.33 -30.12 -15.79
N ALA A 482 9.55 -29.09 -16.62
CA ALA A 482 10.47 -27.99 -16.31
C ALA A 482 10.01 -27.11 -15.13
N SER A 483 8.70 -27.08 -14.84
CA SER A 483 8.13 -26.32 -13.73
C SER A 483 7.83 -27.18 -12.50
N ALA A 484 7.85 -28.51 -12.60
CA ALA A 484 7.41 -29.44 -11.55
C ALA A 484 8.04 -29.14 -10.18
N ALA A 485 9.37 -28.99 -10.10
CA ALA A 485 10.07 -28.74 -8.83
C ALA A 485 9.66 -27.39 -8.18
N ASN A 486 9.53 -26.32 -8.96
CA ASN A 486 9.11 -25.02 -8.41
C ASN A 486 7.60 -25.00 -8.07
N PHE A 487 6.80 -25.75 -8.83
CA PHE A 487 5.38 -25.96 -8.55
C PHE A 487 5.18 -26.79 -7.27
N ASP A 488 6.05 -27.77 -6.99
CA ASP A 488 6.13 -28.51 -5.72
C ASP A 488 6.50 -27.58 -4.55
N SER A 489 7.40 -26.60 -4.75
CA SER A 489 7.71 -25.59 -3.73
C SER A 489 6.51 -24.69 -3.37
N TRP A 490 5.68 -24.28 -4.34
CA TRP A 490 4.52 -23.41 -4.06
C TRP A 490 3.26 -24.15 -3.60
N LEU A 491 3.02 -25.35 -4.14
CA LEU A 491 1.82 -26.16 -3.91
C LEU A 491 2.23 -27.61 -3.63
N PRO A 492 2.81 -27.92 -2.44
CA PRO A 492 3.38 -29.23 -2.16
C PRO A 492 2.36 -30.36 -2.33
N PRO A 493 2.68 -31.50 -2.98
CA PRO A 493 1.72 -32.57 -3.25
C PRO A 493 0.97 -33.08 -2.00
N GLU A 494 1.68 -33.16 -0.87
CA GLU A 494 1.16 -33.60 0.43
C GLU A 494 0.16 -32.64 1.08
N SER A 495 0.12 -31.38 0.65
CA SER A 495 -0.88 -30.40 1.11
C SER A 495 -2.29 -30.69 0.59
N GLY A 496 -2.41 -31.47 -0.51
CA GLY A 496 -3.67 -31.70 -1.20
C GLY A 496 -4.20 -30.50 -2.02
N LEU A 497 -3.56 -29.34 -1.96
CA LEU A 497 -4.02 -28.09 -2.61
C LEU A 497 -4.35 -28.26 -4.10
N ARG A 498 -3.48 -28.92 -4.87
CA ARG A 498 -3.69 -29.13 -6.32
C ARG A 498 -4.99 -29.89 -6.61
N LYS A 499 -5.20 -30.98 -5.87
CA LYS A 499 -6.41 -31.81 -5.97
C LYS A 499 -7.65 -30.99 -5.59
N ARG A 500 -7.55 -30.19 -4.52
CA ARG A 500 -8.62 -29.32 -4.04
C ARG A 500 -9.01 -28.24 -5.08
N ILE A 501 -8.02 -27.57 -5.67
CA ILE A 501 -8.24 -26.58 -6.74
C ILE A 501 -8.89 -27.25 -7.95
N ALA A 502 -8.42 -28.43 -8.38
CA ALA A 502 -9.03 -29.18 -9.48
C ALA A 502 -10.49 -29.61 -9.17
N GLU A 503 -10.78 -30.07 -7.95
CA GLU A 503 -12.13 -30.43 -7.50
C GLU A 503 -13.08 -29.22 -7.45
N ILE A 504 -12.59 -28.02 -7.13
CA ILE A 504 -13.39 -26.78 -7.16
C ILE A 504 -13.60 -26.35 -8.61
N HIS A 505 -12.56 -26.30 -9.45
CA HIS A 505 -12.70 -25.95 -10.86
C HIS A 505 -13.68 -26.88 -11.61
N ALA A 506 -13.62 -28.20 -11.37
CA ALA A 506 -14.54 -29.16 -11.97
C ALA A 506 -16.02 -28.95 -11.56
N ARG A 507 -16.27 -28.38 -10.36
CA ARG A 507 -17.62 -28.02 -9.89
C ARG A 507 -18.08 -26.63 -10.33
N PHE A 508 -17.14 -25.70 -10.51
CA PHE A 508 -17.38 -24.31 -10.89
C PHE A 508 -16.57 -23.90 -12.13
N PRO A 509 -16.74 -24.56 -13.30
CA PRO A 509 -15.89 -24.36 -14.47
C PRO A 509 -16.04 -22.98 -15.12
N GLY A 510 -17.14 -22.27 -14.84
CA GLY A 510 -17.35 -20.88 -15.25
C GLY A 510 -16.68 -19.84 -14.34
N GLY A 511 -16.09 -20.26 -13.22
CA GLY A 511 -15.50 -19.38 -12.21
C GLY A 511 -16.52 -18.47 -11.52
N PHE A 512 -16.07 -17.27 -11.15
CA PHE A 512 -16.90 -16.30 -10.45
C PHE A 512 -17.84 -15.59 -11.42
N THR A 513 -19.13 -15.53 -11.06
CA THR A 513 -20.17 -14.85 -11.82
C THR A 513 -21.04 -14.02 -10.89
N VAL A 514 -21.56 -12.91 -11.41
CA VAL A 514 -22.51 -12.02 -10.71
C VAL A 514 -23.87 -12.15 -11.39
N GLU A 515 -24.94 -12.22 -10.60
CA GLU A 515 -26.29 -12.34 -11.14
C GLU A 515 -26.67 -11.14 -12.02
N SER A 516 -27.18 -11.41 -13.21
CA SER A 516 -27.52 -10.39 -14.20
C SER A 516 -28.73 -9.56 -13.75
N GLY A 517 -28.52 -8.27 -13.48
CA GLY A 517 -29.57 -7.33 -13.08
C GLY A 517 -29.28 -6.53 -11.81
N GLY A 518 -28.24 -6.88 -11.06
CA GLY A 518 -27.71 -6.00 -10.03
C GLY A 518 -26.89 -4.86 -10.64
N GLU A 519 -27.19 -3.62 -10.28
CA GLU A 519 -26.18 -2.56 -10.23
C GLU A 519 -25.21 -2.86 -9.08
N GLY A 520 -24.40 -3.93 -9.26
CA GLY A 520 -23.41 -4.37 -8.29
C GLY A 520 -22.36 -3.29 -8.15
N HIS A 521 -22.54 -2.38 -7.20
CA HIS A 521 -21.54 -1.39 -6.82
C HIS A 521 -20.25 -2.11 -6.45
N MET A 522 -19.31 -2.16 -7.39
CA MET A 522 -17.99 -2.77 -7.24
C MET A 522 -17.28 -2.09 -6.08
N LEU A 523 -17.20 -2.82 -4.96
CA LEU A 523 -16.57 -2.33 -3.75
C LEU A 523 -15.06 -2.29 -3.98
N ASP A 524 -14.43 -1.15 -3.72
CA ASP A 524 -12.99 -1.02 -3.88
C ASP A 524 -12.23 -1.83 -2.79
N PRO A 525 -11.11 -2.50 -3.12
CA PRO A 525 -10.32 -3.29 -2.16
C PRO A 525 -9.95 -2.55 -0.87
N GLU A 526 -9.41 -1.33 -0.97
CA GLU A 526 -9.02 -0.53 0.20
C GLU A 526 -10.24 -0.06 1.02
N LEU A 527 -11.40 0.14 0.36
CA LEU A 527 -12.66 0.42 1.06
C LEU A 527 -13.18 -0.80 1.82
N ALA A 528 -13.00 -2.01 1.28
CA ALA A 528 -13.28 -3.23 2.01
C ALA A 528 -12.34 -3.41 3.22
N GLU A 529 -11.04 -3.14 3.08
CA GLU A 529 -10.09 -3.15 4.20
C GLU A 529 -10.52 -2.18 5.33
N LEU A 530 -10.96 -0.95 5.02
CA LEU A 530 -11.50 -0.03 6.02
C LEU A 530 -12.81 -0.56 6.67
N LYS A 531 -13.72 -1.13 5.87
CA LYS A 531 -14.96 -1.73 6.40
C LYS A 531 -14.66 -2.89 7.36
N LEU A 532 -13.64 -3.70 7.07
CA LEU A 532 -13.16 -4.75 7.96
C LEU A 532 -12.60 -4.15 9.26
N GLN A 533 -11.71 -3.16 9.19
CA GLN A 533 -11.18 -2.47 10.38
C GLN A 533 -12.30 -1.88 11.26
N ARG A 534 -13.30 -1.24 10.66
CA ARG A 534 -14.49 -0.73 11.38
C ARG A 534 -15.29 -1.86 12.05
N HIS A 535 -15.47 -3.00 11.39
CA HIS A 535 -16.11 -4.19 11.99
C HIS A 535 -15.33 -4.70 13.20
N ILE A 536 -13.99 -4.84 13.08
CA ILE A 536 -13.10 -5.25 14.17
C ILE A 536 -13.24 -4.32 15.39
N ILE A 537 -13.18 -3.00 15.18
CA ILE A 537 -13.36 -1.98 16.23
C ILE A 537 -14.74 -2.08 16.87
N TRP A 538 -15.79 -2.31 16.06
CA TRP A 538 -17.17 -2.45 16.52
C TRP A 538 -17.39 -3.68 17.39
N GLN A 539 -16.84 -4.84 17.02
CA GLN A 539 -16.93 -6.06 17.84
C GLN A 539 -16.20 -5.88 19.19
N ARG A 540 -14.98 -5.30 19.17
CA ARG A 540 -14.24 -4.95 20.40
C ARG A 540 -15.03 -3.98 21.28
N THR A 541 -15.72 -3.01 20.69
CA THR A 541 -16.56 -2.03 21.41
C THR A 541 -17.82 -2.67 21.99
N LYS A 542 -18.51 -3.54 21.25
CA LYS A 542 -19.66 -4.33 21.73
C LYS A 542 -19.30 -5.18 22.97
N VAL A 543 -18.14 -5.83 22.96
CA VAL A 543 -17.66 -6.62 24.11
C VAL A 543 -17.44 -5.73 25.33
N LYS A 544 -16.76 -4.59 25.18
CA LYS A 544 -16.56 -3.60 26.26
C LYS A 544 -17.89 -3.07 26.81
N LEU A 545 -18.82 -2.66 25.95
CA LEU A 545 -20.13 -2.15 26.36
C LEU A 545 -20.95 -3.22 27.11
N ARG A 546 -20.96 -4.47 26.64
CA ARG A 546 -21.60 -5.60 27.34
C ARG A 546 -20.98 -5.84 28.72
N ALA A 547 -19.66 -5.69 28.87
CA ALA A 547 -19.00 -5.80 30.17
C ALA A 547 -19.40 -4.65 31.11
N MET A 548 -19.41 -3.40 30.62
CA MET A 548 -19.86 -2.23 31.39
C MET A 548 -21.32 -2.35 31.84
N LEU A 549 -22.22 -2.77 30.95
CA LEU A 549 -23.64 -2.99 31.28
C LEU A 549 -23.83 -4.11 32.32
N ARG A 550 -23.01 -5.16 32.30
CA ARG A 550 -23.00 -6.19 33.35
C ARG A 550 -22.51 -5.64 34.69
N MET A 551 -21.43 -4.85 34.69
CA MET A 551 -20.94 -4.18 35.90
C MET A 551 -21.97 -3.23 36.51
N GLN A 552 -22.65 -2.43 35.69
CA GLN A 552 -23.73 -1.55 36.14
C GLN A 552 -24.91 -2.31 36.75
N ARG A 553 -25.29 -3.48 36.20
CA ARG A 553 -26.33 -4.32 36.81
C ARG A 553 -25.92 -4.86 38.17
N MET A 554 -24.71 -5.41 38.30
CA MET A 554 -24.21 -5.92 39.60
C MET A 554 -24.19 -4.81 40.67
N VAL A 555 -23.64 -3.64 40.35
CA VAL A 555 -23.65 -2.47 41.27
C VAL A 555 -25.07 -1.96 41.58
N GLY A 556 -26.01 -2.09 40.64
CA GLY A 556 -27.42 -1.77 40.84
C GLY A 556 -28.17 -2.78 41.72
N GLU A 557 -27.82 -4.06 41.63
CA GLU A 557 -28.37 -5.15 42.44
C GLU A 557 -27.84 -5.08 43.88
N ASP A 558 -26.53 -4.86 44.08
CA ASP A 558 -25.94 -4.65 45.41
C ASP A 558 -26.58 -3.47 46.15
N ARG A 559 -26.91 -2.38 45.44
CA ARG A 559 -27.64 -1.23 46.03
C ARG A 559 -29.08 -1.57 46.44
N LYS A 560 -29.76 -2.48 45.73
CA LYS A 560 -31.10 -2.95 46.13
C LYS A 560 -31.05 -3.86 47.35
N VAL A 561 -30.02 -4.72 47.45
CA VAL A 561 -29.79 -5.56 48.63
C VAL A 561 -29.45 -4.69 49.85
N ALA A 562 -28.56 -3.71 49.71
CA ALA A 562 -28.20 -2.78 50.79
C ALA A 562 -29.37 -1.88 51.22
N GLY A 563 -30.24 -1.46 50.29
CA GLY A 563 -31.44 -0.67 50.59
C GLY A 563 -32.61 -1.48 51.18
N GLY A 564 -32.54 -2.81 51.20
CA GLY A 564 -33.59 -3.70 51.70
C GLY A 564 -33.51 -4.02 53.20
N ILE A 565 -32.45 -3.57 53.90
CA ILE A 565 -32.31 -3.75 55.36
C ILE A 565 -32.96 -2.57 56.07
N GLY A 566 -34.29 -2.51 55.96
CA GLY A 566 -35.14 -1.51 56.58
C GLY A 566 -36.54 -2.06 56.82
N ASP A 567 -36.88 -2.24 58.09
CA ASP A 567 -38.20 -2.58 58.62
C ASP A 567 -38.68 -4.05 58.50
N THR A 568 -38.20 -4.90 59.43
CA THR A 568 -38.99 -6.02 59.95
C THR A 568 -38.94 -6.01 61.48
N GLY A 569 -40.08 -5.72 62.12
CA GLY A 569 -40.21 -5.65 63.58
C GLY A 569 -40.02 -6.99 64.32
N PRO A 570 -39.86 -6.95 65.66
CA PRO A 570 -39.44 -8.10 66.45
C PRO A 570 -40.59 -9.10 66.67
N THR A 571 -40.37 -10.37 66.36
CA THR A 571 -41.28 -11.46 66.77
C THR A 571 -40.51 -12.55 67.54
N LEU A 572 -40.89 -12.77 68.80
CA LEU A 572 -40.39 -13.86 69.63
C LEU A 572 -41.07 -15.19 69.26
N ALA A 573 -40.31 -16.30 69.18
CA ALA A 573 -40.55 -17.51 70.00
C ALA A 573 -39.68 -18.73 69.64
N ARG A 574 -39.11 -19.35 70.70
CA ARG A 574 -38.96 -20.80 70.99
C ARG A 574 -38.35 -21.74 69.92
N GLY A 575 -37.29 -22.45 70.32
CA GLY A 575 -36.56 -23.40 69.47
C GLY A 575 -36.99 -24.88 69.55
N LYS A 576 -36.23 -25.72 68.84
CA LYS A 576 -36.21 -27.20 68.92
C LYS A 576 -34.80 -27.73 68.60
N PRO A 577 -34.43 -28.95 69.05
CA PRO A 577 -33.06 -29.50 68.97
C PRO A 577 -32.74 -30.16 67.61
N PRO A 578 -31.46 -30.48 67.32
CA PRO A 578 -31.01 -30.88 65.98
C PRO A 578 -31.28 -32.35 65.64
N GLN A 579 -31.45 -32.63 64.35
CA GLN A 579 -31.39 -33.98 63.76
C GLN A 579 -30.24 -34.06 62.75
N THR A 580 -29.79 -35.29 62.47
CA THR A 580 -28.48 -35.61 61.88
C THR A 580 -28.55 -36.22 60.47
N HIS A 581 -27.62 -35.78 59.59
CA HIS A 581 -27.15 -36.46 58.36
C HIS A 581 -28.16 -36.63 57.19
N PRO A 582 -27.73 -36.95 55.94
CA PRO A 582 -26.38 -37.28 55.46
C PRO A 582 -25.82 -36.36 54.34
N ALA A 583 -24.70 -36.78 53.72
CA ALA A 583 -23.83 -35.99 52.84
C ALA A 583 -24.02 -36.26 51.33
N ALA A 584 -23.45 -35.38 50.48
CA ALA A 584 -22.70 -35.64 49.22
C ALA A 584 -22.73 -34.40 48.28
N PRO A 585 -21.96 -34.33 47.17
CA PRO A 585 -20.49 -34.30 47.18
C PRO A 585 -19.92 -33.09 46.39
N SER A 586 -18.69 -32.67 46.73
CA SER A 586 -17.97 -31.61 46.02
C SER A 586 -17.32 -32.15 44.73
N ILE A 587 -17.77 -31.68 43.56
CA ILE A 587 -17.07 -31.92 42.28
C ILE A 587 -16.03 -30.81 42.05
N ALA A 588 -14.76 -31.18 42.15
CA ALA A 588 -13.63 -30.27 41.87
C ALA A 588 -13.45 -30.06 40.36
N ARG A 589 -13.10 -28.84 39.95
CA ARG A 589 -12.63 -28.55 38.58
C ARG A 589 -11.13 -28.85 38.46
N PRO A 590 -10.66 -29.49 37.38
CA PRO A 590 -9.25 -29.76 37.18
C PRO A 590 -8.50 -28.51 36.68
N THR A 591 -7.42 -28.13 37.38
CA THR A 591 -6.41 -27.21 36.85
C THR A 591 -5.26 -28.00 36.25
N GLY A 592 -5.27 -28.19 34.93
CA GLY A 592 -4.15 -28.80 34.21
C GLY A 592 -2.95 -27.84 34.09
N LYS A 593 -1.86 -28.15 34.78
CA LYS A 593 -0.51 -27.63 34.48
C LYS A 593 0.39 -28.80 34.08
N ALA A 594 0.65 -28.93 32.78
CA ALA A 594 1.91 -29.47 32.28
C ALA A 594 2.82 -28.27 31.98
N GLY A 595 4.15 -28.35 32.08
CA GLY A 595 4.98 -29.53 32.25
C GLY A 595 6.10 -29.49 31.23
N ALA A 596 7.14 -28.68 31.49
CA ALA A 596 8.29 -28.53 30.60
C ALA A 596 9.58 -28.76 31.41
N HIS A 597 10.12 -29.97 31.34
CA HIS A 597 11.49 -30.25 31.76
C HIS A 597 12.45 -29.80 30.64
N LEU A 598 13.44 -28.99 30.98
CA LEU A 598 14.66 -28.85 30.19
C LEU A 598 15.86 -29.03 31.11
N GLY A 599 16.65 -30.05 30.83
CA GLY A 599 17.95 -30.33 31.44
C GLY A 599 18.77 -31.11 30.43
N GLY A 600 20.01 -30.67 30.18
CA GLY A 600 20.84 -31.24 29.13
C GLY A 600 22.00 -30.33 28.72
N GLN A 601 22.98 -30.17 29.61
CA GLN A 601 24.33 -29.80 29.18
C GLN A 601 25.06 -31.05 28.69
N GLY A 602 25.91 -30.91 27.67
CA GLY A 602 26.80 -31.96 27.21
C GLY A 602 27.77 -31.42 26.18
N ALA A 603 29.06 -31.38 26.52
CA ALA A 603 30.14 -31.05 25.59
C ALA A 603 30.70 -32.35 24.96
N GLY A 604 31.23 -32.23 23.73
CA GLY A 604 31.83 -33.31 22.95
C GLY A 604 32.17 -32.82 21.55
#